data_AF-A0A314YA16-F1
#
_entry.id   AF-A0A314YA16-F1
#
_cell.length_a   1.000
_cell.length_b   1.000
_cell.length_c   1.000
_cell.angle_alpha   90.00
_cell.angle_beta   90.00
_cell.angle_gamma   90.00
#
_symmetry.space_group_name_H-M   'P 1'
#
loop_
_entity.id
_entity.type
_entity.pdbx_description
1 polymer ?
#
loop_
_entity_poly.entity_id
_entity_poly.type
_entity_poly.pdbx_seq_one_letter_code
_entity_poly.pdbx_strand_id
1 'polypeptide(L)'
;MRTYNVNVNGVAVKTTVTDSVSFVDSFITELILSCNYTNSSSSRPPIIGFDVEFTESAIDGIKAATLQICSGSRCIIIQLNKTRANNSVPQSLINFLAAPLFCFVGVGIFQSLALLKREHGIECRNVVDLRLMLNMAVARGAVELEPKPLSVVTGDWVLRILAWSKSRVLLLMLFLF
;
A
#
# COMPACT_ATOMS: atom_id res chain seq x y z
N MET A 1 3.73 5.92 -15.35
CA MET A 1 4.37 4.84 -14.57
C MET A 1 5.86 5.11 -14.36
N ARG A 2 6.39 4.89 -13.16
CA ARG A 2 7.84 4.94 -12.85
C ARG A 2 8.19 3.90 -11.78
N THR A 3 9.39 3.35 -11.82
CA THR A 3 9.89 2.35 -10.85
C THR A 3 11.13 2.86 -10.13
N TYR A 4 11.21 2.58 -8.83
CA TYR A 4 12.25 3.01 -7.92
C TYR A 4 12.74 1.82 -7.10
N ASN A 5 14.02 1.84 -6.72
CA ASN A 5 14.56 0.93 -5.71
C ASN A 5 14.76 1.73 -4.42
N VAL A 6 13.97 1.42 -3.40
CA VAL A 6 14.00 2.08 -2.09
C VAL A 6 14.72 1.15 -1.12
N ASN A 7 15.74 1.64 -0.44
CA ASN A 7 16.44 0.86 0.58
C ASN A 7 15.71 0.99 1.92
N VAL A 8 15.18 -0.11 2.44
CA VAL A 8 14.50 -0.20 3.74
C VAL A 8 15.30 -1.14 4.62
N ASN A 9 16.03 -0.58 5.59
CA ASN A 9 16.87 -1.33 6.55
C ASN A 9 17.85 -2.32 5.88
N GLY A 10 18.44 -1.94 4.76
CA GLY A 10 19.38 -2.79 4.01
C GLY A 10 18.71 -3.68 2.95
N VAL A 11 17.38 -3.71 2.89
CA VAL A 11 16.63 -4.44 1.85
C VAL A 11 16.24 -3.49 0.73
N ALA A 12 16.65 -3.82 -0.50
CA ALA A 12 16.21 -3.10 -1.69
C ALA A 12 14.77 -3.51 -2.07
N VAL A 13 13.84 -2.57 -1.92
CA VAL A 13 12.42 -2.73 -2.26
C VAL A 13 12.13 -2.07 -3.60
N LYS A 14 11.73 -2.87 -4.59
CA LYS A 14 11.32 -2.40 -5.90
C LYS A 14 9.89 -1.87 -5.82
N THR A 15 9.73 -0.57 -5.99
CA THR A 15 8.44 0.13 -5.88
C THR A 15 8.06 0.75 -7.21
N THR A 16 6.88 0.44 -7.73
CA THR A 16 6.36 1.03 -8.97
C THR A 16 5.16 1.94 -8.68
N VAL A 17 5.24 3.18 -9.14
CA VAL A 17 4.16 4.17 -9.08
C VAL A 17 3.44 4.20 -10.43
N THR A 18 2.12 4.05 -10.44
CA THR A 18 1.35 3.94 -11.68
C THR A 18 -0.10 4.40 -11.53
N ASP A 19 -0.63 4.94 -12.64
CA ASP A 19 -2.04 5.21 -12.90
C ASP A 19 -2.60 4.30 -14.01
N SER A 20 -1.77 3.39 -14.55
CA SER A 20 -2.15 2.47 -15.64
C SER A 20 -2.89 1.25 -15.11
N VAL A 21 -4.15 1.09 -15.55
CA VAL A 21 -5.03 -0.04 -15.22
C VAL A 21 -4.40 -1.38 -15.63
N SER A 22 -3.91 -1.49 -16.86
CA SER A 22 -3.33 -2.74 -17.39
C SER A 22 -2.05 -3.15 -16.65
N PHE A 23 -1.29 -2.17 -16.16
CA PHE A 23 -0.13 -2.47 -15.33
C PHE A 23 -0.55 -2.97 -13.95
N VAL A 24 -1.60 -2.40 -13.34
CA VAL A 24 -2.15 -2.92 -12.08
C VAL A 24 -2.61 -4.36 -12.26
N ASP A 25 -3.36 -4.67 -13.33
CA ASP A 25 -3.81 -6.04 -13.63
C ASP A 25 -2.63 -7.01 -13.73
N SER A 26 -1.57 -6.61 -14.45
CA SER A 26 -0.36 -7.41 -14.62
C SER A 26 0.38 -7.62 -13.29
N PHE A 27 0.53 -6.56 -12.49
CA PHE A 27 1.19 -6.62 -11.19
C PHE A 27 0.43 -7.52 -10.21
N ILE A 28 -0.89 -7.39 -10.12
CA ILE A 28 -1.73 -8.23 -9.25
C ILE A 28 -1.64 -9.69 -9.67
N THR A 29 -1.69 -9.98 -10.98
CA THR A 29 -1.51 -11.34 -11.50
C THR A 29 -0.15 -11.91 -11.10
N GLU A 30 0.93 -11.16 -11.30
CA GLU A 30 2.29 -11.57 -10.95
C GLU A 30 2.46 -11.75 -9.43
N LEU A 31 1.81 -10.91 -8.62
CA LEU A 31 1.80 -11.04 -7.16
C LEU A 31 1.11 -12.34 -6.75
N ILE A 32 -0.09 -12.61 -7.27
CA ILE A 32 -0.84 -13.83 -6.98
C ILE A 32 -0.03 -15.08 -7.36
N LEU A 33 0.59 -15.09 -8.55
CA LEU A 33 1.43 -16.20 -9.01
C LEU A 33 2.69 -16.39 -8.14
N SER A 34 3.28 -15.30 -7.64
CA SER A 34 4.45 -15.36 -6.76
C SER A 34 4.13 -15.85 -5.34
N CYS A 35 2.88 -15.65 -4.90
CA CYS A 35 2.40 -16.23 -3.66
C CYS A 35 2.15 -17.72 -3.92
N ASN A 36 3.14 -18.57 -3.66
CA ASN A 36 3.18 -20.00 -3.98
C ASN A 36 2.01 -20.80 -3.35
N TYR A 37 0.82 -20.67 -3.95
CA TYR A 37 -0.46 -21.19 -3.48
C TYR A 37 -0.55 -22.72 -3.63
N THR A 38 0.30 -23.30 -4.48
CA THR A 38 0.16 -24.68 -4.96
C THR A 38 1.07 -25.68 -4.27
N ASN A 39 2.06 -25.26 -3.46
CA ASN A 39 3.08 -26.18 -2.93
C ASN A 39 3.43 -26.03 -1.44
N SER A 40 2.70 -25.23 -0.66
CA SER A 40 3.14 -24.93 0.70
C SER A 40 2.32 -25.70 1.75
N SER A 41 3.00 -26.58 2.46
CA SER A 41 2.60 -27.18 3.74
C SER A 41 2.39 -26.14 4.86
N SER A 42 2.36 -24.84 4.54
CA SER A 42 2.05 -23.74 5.45
C SER A 42 0.58 -23.38 5.34
N SER A 43 -0.18 -23.69 6.40
CA SER A 43 -1.61 -23.37 6.55
C SER A 43 -1.91 -21.86 6.63
N ARG A 44 -1.00 -20.95 6.28
CA ARG A 44 -1.13 -19.51 6.54
C ARG A 44 -1.28 -18.72 5.23
N PRO A 45 -2.24 -17.78 5.17
CA PRO A 45 -2.41 -16.92 3.99
C PRO A 45 -1.17 -16.04 3.77
N PRO A 46 -0.79 -15.75 2.51
CA PRO A 46 0.26 -14.79 2.21
C PRO A 46 -0.08 -13.41 2.80
N ILE A 47 0.91 -12.75 3.38
CA ILE A 47 0.72 -11.46 4.03
C ILE A 47 1.04 -10.34 3.05
N ILE A 48 0.10 -9.42 2.92
CA ILE A 48 0.13 -8.31 1.98
C ILE A 48 0.07 -7.02 2.76
N GLY A 49 1.08 -6.18 2.62
CA GLY A 49 1.01 -4.81 3.12
C GLY A 49 -0.03 -4.02 2.34
N PHE A 50 -0.88 -3.30 3.06
CA PHE A 50 -1.88 -2.37 2.54
C PHE A 50 -1.86 -0.97 3.23
N ASP A 51 -1.70 0.09 2.46
CA ASP A 51 -1.78 1.49 2.95
C ASP A 51 -2.50 2.41 1.96
N VAL A 52 -3.11 3.50 2.45
CA VAL A 52 -3.84 4.47 1.62
C VAL A 52 -3.49 5.87 2.05
N GLU A 53 -3.08 6.70 1.10
CA GLU A 53 -2.98 8.14 1.31
C GLU A 53 -4.24 8.84 0.88
N PHE A 54 -4.52 9.96 1.55
CA PHE A 54 -5.66 10.81 1.24
C PHE A 54 -5.25 12.26 1.01
N THR A 55 -6.01 12.94 0.15
CA THR A 55 -5.99 14.39 -0.01
C THR A 55 -7.21 14.98 0.65
N GLU A 56 -7.09 16.17 1.22
CA GLU A 56 -8.21 16.90 1.81
C GLU A 56 -8.36 18.26 1.12
N SER A 57 -9.58 18.60 0.70
CA SER A 57 -9.91 19.92 0.15
C SER A 57 -11.24 20.40 0.72
N ALA A 58 -11.44 21.72 0.74
CA ALA A 58 -12.69 22.33 1.21
C ALA A 58 -13.90 21.96 0.33
N ILE A 59 -13.66 21.60 -0.94
CA ILE A 59 -14.71 21.34 -1.93
C ILE A 59 -15.05 19.85 -1.98
N ASP A 60 -14.03 18.99 -2.04
CA ASP A 60 -14.20 17.53 -2.22
C ASP A 60 -14.15 16.75 -0.90
N GLY A 61 -13.75 17.40 0.21
CA GLY A 61 -13.48 16.74 1.48
C GLY A 61 -12.26 15.80 1.39
N ILE A 62 -12.24 14.79 2.25
CA ILE A 62 -11.18 13.77 2.27
C ILE A 62 -11.39 12.77 1.14
N LYS A 63 -10.39 12.56 0.29
CA LYS A 63 -10.42 11.65 -0.86
C LYS A 63 -9.21 10.72 -0.86
N ALA A 64 -9.39 9.45 -1.22
CA ALA A 64 -8.28 8.53 -1.43
C ALA A 64 -7.43 9.01 -2.63
N ALA A 65 -6.14 9.22 -2.40
CA ALA A 65 -5.21 9.74 -3.39
C ALA A 65 -4.35 8.62 -3.98
N THR A 66 -3.80 7.77 -3.11
CA THR A 66 -3.03 6.58 -3.53
C THR A 66 -3.43 5.35 -2.72
N LEU A 67 -3.27 4.18 -3.34
CA LEU A 67 -3.33 2.87 -2.68
C LEU A 67 -1.99 2.16 -2.86
N GLN A 68 -1.41 1.68 -1.77
CA GLN A 68 -0.14 0.98 -1.74
C GLN A 68 -0.36 -0.49 -1.39
N ILE A 69 0.20 -1.38 -2.21
CA ILE A 69 0.19 -2.82 -1.99
C ILE A 69 1.63 -3.32 -2.03
N CYS A 70 2.03 -4.08 -1.01
CA CYS A 70 3.39 -4.61 -0.89
C CYS A 70 3.38 -6.11 -0.55
N SER A 71 4.27 -6.87 -1.20
CA SER A 71 4.54 -8.28 -0.86
C SER A 71 6.05 -8.53 -0.99
N GLY A 72 6.69 -8.90 0.12
CA GLY A 72 8.14 -9.03 0.21
C GLY A 72 8.86 -7.73 -0.19
N SER A 73 9.79 -7.82 -1.14
CA SER A 73 10.56 -6.68 -1.66
C SER A 73 9.93 -6.00 -2.88
N ARG A 74 8.63 -6.20 -3.12
CA ARG A 74 7.92 -5.60 -4.27
C ARG A 74 6.70 -4.83 -3.81
N CYS A 75 6.58 -3.60 -4.30
CA CYS A 75 5.46 -2.72 -4.00
C CYS A 75 4.91 -2.06 -5.27
N ILE A 76 3.61 -1.81 -5.26
CA ILE A 76 2.91 -0.95 -6.20
C ILE A 76 2.24 0.20 -5.45
N ILE A 77 2.33 1.39 -6.02
CA ILE A 77 1.60 2.58 -5.59
C ILE A 77 0.67 2.97 -6.73
N ILE A 78 -0.63 2.85 -6.50
CA ILE A 78 -1.70 3.09 -7.47
C ILE A 78 -2.23 4.50 -7.24
N GLN A 79 -2.17 5.36 -8.25
CA GLN A 79 -2.62 6.76 -8.18
C GLN A 79 -4.13 6.88 -8.43
N LEU A 80 -4.93 6.65 -7.38
CA LEU A 80 -6.40 6.61 -7.44
C LEU A 80 -7.04 7.92 -7.94
N ASN A 81 -6.44 9.07 -7.60
CA ASN A 81 -6.92 10.38 -8.04
C ASN A 81 -6.93 10.54 -9.57
N LYS A 82 -5.95 9.96 -10.28
CA LYS A 82 -5.88 9.95 -11.74
C LYS A 82 -6.76 8.86 -12.34
N THR A 83 -6.84 7.70 -11.68
CA THR A 83 -7.70 6.59 -12.12
C THR A 83 -9.18 6.97 -12.07
N ARG A 84 -9.60 7.85 -11.14
CA ARG A 84 -10.97 8.38 -11.06
C ARG A 84 -11.36 9.17 -12.30
N ALA A 85 -10.45 9.95 -12.90
CA ALA A 85 -10.73 10.68 -14.14
C ALA A 85 -11.02 9.73 -15.33
N ASN A 86 -10.51 8.50 -15.27
CA ASN A 86 -10.67 7.46 -16.29
C ASN A 86 -11.66 6.35 -15.87
N ASN A 87 -12.38 6.56 -14.77
CA ASN A 87 -13.51 5.77 -14.26
C ASN A 87 -13.30 4.24 -14.15
N SER A 88 -12.08 3.75 -13.96
CA SER A 88 -11.80 2.31 -13.97
C SER A 88 -10.80 1.89 -12.90
N VAL A 89 -11.31 1.61 -11.70
CA VAL A 89 -10.56 0.76 -10.77
C VAL A 89 -10.46 -0.64 -11.40
N PRO A 90 -9.27 -1.22 -11.54
CA PRO A 90 -9.11 -2.53 -12.17
C PRO A 90 -9.91 -3.61 -11.43
N GLN A 91 -10.66 -4.44 -12.16
CA GLN A 91 -11.43 -5.52 -11.55
C GLN A 91 -10.54 -6.55 -10.85
N SER A 92 -9.31 -6.76 -11.35
CA SER A 92 -8.32 -7.63 -10.69
C SER A 92 -8.01 -7.17 -9.27
N LEU A 93 -7.88 -5.86 -9.05
CA LEU A 93 -7.61 -5.27 -7.73
C LEU A 93 -8.79 -5.49 -6.79
N ILE A 94 -10.03 -5.25 -7.27
CA ILE A 94 -11.25 -5.49 -6.48
C ILE A 94 -11.33 -6.96 -6.06
N ASN A 95 -11.16 -7.87 -7.02
CA ASN A 95 -11.20 -9.31 -6.76
C ASN A 95 -10.08 -9.76 -5.82
N PHE A 96 -8.88 -9.21 -5.97
CA PHE A 96 -7.73 -9.50 -5.13
C PHE A 96 -7.98 -9.10 -3.67
N LEU A 97 -8.48 -7.88 -3.42
CA LEU A 97 -8.78 -7.40 -2.07
C LEU A 97 -9.96 -8.16 -1.43
N ALA A 98 -10.93 -8.58 -2.24
CA ALA A 98 -12.09 -9.36 -1.79
C ALA A 98 -11.78 -10.86 -1.60
N ALA A 99 -10.62 -11.36 -2.05
CA ALA A 99 -10.28 -12.77 -1.91
C ALA A 99 -9.90 -13.10 -0.45
N PRO A 100 -10.53 -14.11 0.19
CA PRO A 100 -10.16 -14.54 1.55
C PRO A 100 -8.80 -15.28 1.60
N LEU A 101 -8.09 -15.31 0.48
CA LEU A 101 -6.88 -16.09 0.25
C LEU A 101 -5.61 -15.40 0.74
N PHE A 102 -5.68 -14.08 0.99
CA PHE A 102 -4.57 -13.21 1.41
C PHE A 102 -4.88 -12.58 2.76
N CYS A 103 -3.86 -12.21 3.53
CA CYS A 103 -4.01 -11.45 4.77
C CYS A 103 -3.46 -10.04 4.57
N PHE A 104 -4.33 -9.05 4.56
CA PHE A 104 -3.96 -7.65 4.38
C PHE A 104 -3.65 -7.00 5.72
N VAL A 105 -2.49 -6.37 5.83
CA VAL A 105 -2.02 -5.77 7.07
C VAL A 105 -1.67 -4.31 6.88
N GLY A 106 -2.00 -3.48 7.86
CA GLY A 106 -1.70 -2.05 7.83
C GLY A 106 -1.94 -1.41 9.20
N VAL A 107 -1.54 -0.16 9.37
CA VAL A 107 -1.74 0.59 10.63
C VAL A 107 -2.92 1.53 10.44
N GLY A 108 -3.98 1.37 11.22
CA GLY A 108 -5.20 2.14 10.99
C GLY A 108 -5.93 1.77 9.70
N ILE A 109 -5.76 0.52 9.26
CA ILE A 109 -6.25 0.05 7.97
C ILE A 109 -7.78 0.17 7.84
N PHE A 110 -8.52 0.07 8.95
CA PHE A 110 -9.98 0.19 8.91
C PHE A 110 -10.46 1.60 8.49
N GLN A 111 -9.71 2.66 8.82
CA GLN A 111 -10.05 4.01 8.34
C GLN A 111 -9.81 4.11 6.83
N SER A 112 -8.70 3.56 6.35
CA SER A 112 -8.36 3.48 4.92
C SER A 112 -9.41 2.70 4.12
N LEU A 113 -9.87 1.57 4.64
CA LEU A 113 -10.89 0.75 4.00
C LEU A 113 -12.27 1.42 3.98
N ALA A 114 -12.65 2.11 5.06
CA ALA A 114 -13.89 2.89 5.07
C ALA A 114 -13.88 3.99 4.00
N LEU A 115 -12.72 4.66 3.83
CA LEU A 115 -12.53 5.65 2.78
C LEU A 115 -12.63 5.03 1.38
N LEU A 116 -11.96 3.90 1.12
CA LEU A 116 -12.00 3.22 -0.17
C LEU A 116 -13.39 2.65 -0.51
N LYS A 117 -14.10 2.10 0.48
CA LYS A 117 -15.47 1.62 0.28
C LYS A 117 -16.39 2.77 -0.13
N ARG A 118 -16.28 3.91 0.54
CA ARG A 118 -17.08 5.11 0.23
C ARG A 118 -16.77 5.69 -1.15
N GLU A 119 -15.49 5.77 -1.52
CA GLU A 119 -15.06 6.45 -2.75
C GLU A 119 -15.05 5.54 -4.00
N HIS A 120 -14.83 4.25 -3.82
CA HIS A 120 -14.58 3.31 -4.91
C HIS A 120 -15.38 2.01 -4.81
N GLY A 121 -16.18 1.81 -3.77
CA GLY A 121 -16.90 0.55 -3.54
C GLY A 121 -15.98 -0.65 -3.25
N ILE A 122 -14.71 -0.39 -2.92
CA ILE A 122 -13.71 -1.43 -2.68
C ILE A 122 -13.86 -1.94 -1.25
N GLU A 123 -13.99 -3.26 -1.10
CA GLU A 123 -13.97 -3.94 0.19
C GLU A 123 -12.77 -4.89 0.28
N CYS A 124 -12.28 -5.10 1.50
CA CYS A 124 -11.19 -6.03 1.77
C CYS A 124 -11.63 -7.01 2.87
N ARG A 125 -11.49 -8.32 2.64
CA ARG A 125 -12.11 -9.34 3.50
C ARG A 125 -11.28 -9.77 4.70
N ASN A 126 -9.98 -10.01 4.51
CA ASN A 126 -9.12 -10.58 5.55
C ASN A 126 -8.05 -9.56 5.95
N VAL A 127 -8.34 -8.81 7.01
CA VAL A 127 -7.63 -7.58 7.36
C VAL A 127 -7.18 -7.63 8.81
N VAL A 128 -5.92 -7.24 9.07
CA VAL A 128 -5.36 -7.09 10.42
C VAL A 128 -4.83 -5.68 10.58
N ASP A 129 -5.37 -4.97 11.58
CA ASP A 129 -4.85 -3.66 12.00
C ASP A 129 -3.71 -3.84 12.99
N LEU A 130 -2.52 -3.38 12.60
CA LEU A 130 -1.30 -3.48 13.39
C LEU A 130 -1.09 -2.28 14.35
N ARG A 131 -2.03 -1.33 14.42
CA ARG A 131 -1.91 -0.12 15.28
C ARG A 131 -1.57 -0.46 16.73
N LEU A 132 -2.24 -1.44 17.32
CA LEU A 132 -1.99 -1.81 18.71
C LEU A 132 -0.57 -2.39 18.88
N MET A 133 -0.15 -3.26 17.96
CA MET A 133 1.19 -3.86 17.97
C MET A 133 2.27 -2.78 17.80
N LEU A 134 2.05 -1.83 16.89
CA LEU A 134 2.94 -0.70 16.69
C LEU A 134 3.07 0.14 17.97
N ASN A 135 1.95 0.51 18.59
CA ASN A 135 1.95 1.29 19.83
C ASN A 135 2.74 0.58 20.95
N MET A 136 2.59 -0.74 21.08
CA MET A 136 3.36 -1.52 22.05
C MET A 136 4.85 -1.57 21.71
N ALA A 137 5.21 -1.72 20.43
CA ALA A 137 6.60 -1.73 19.99
C ALA A 137 7.29 -0.39 20.25
N VAL A 138 6.58 0.72 20.00
CA VAL A 138 7.05 2.08 20.29
C VAL A 138 7.22 2.31 21.80
N ALA A 139 6.23 1.92 22.60
CA ALA A 139 6.30 2.05 24.06
C ALA A 139 7.47 1.25 24.67
N ARG A 140 7.89 0.17 24.00
CA ARG A 140 9.04 -0.66 24.40
C ARG A 140 10.37 -0.17 23.81
N GLY A 141 10.38 0.90 23.02
CA GLY A 141 11.58 1.38 22.32
C GLY A 141 12.09 0.42 21.24
N ALA A 142 11.28 -0.55 20.80
CA ALA A 142 11.66 -1.52 19.77
C ALA A 142 11.51 -0.94 18.35
N VAL A 143 10.68 0.10 18.19
CA VAL A 143 10.47 0.81 16.93
C VAL A 143 10.44 2.30 17.23
N GLU A 144 11.18 3.08 16.46
CA GLU A 144 11.10 4.53 16.43
C GLU A 144 10.17 4.97 15.28
N LEU A 145 9.22 5.85 15.59
CA LEU A 145 8.31 6.40 14.59
C LEU A 145 8.85 7.71 14.06
N GLU A 146 9.07 7.75 12.75
CA GLU A 146 9.27 8.99 12.03
C GLU A 146 7.93 9.44 11.42
N PRO A 147 7.59 10.74 11.47
CA PRO A 147 6.39 11.25 10.85
C PRO A 147 6.43 10.99 9.34
N LYS A 148 5.24 10.83 8.74
CA LYS A 148 5.05 10.62 7.30
C LYS A 148 5.39 11.92 6.53
N PRO A 149 6.39 11.95 5.62
CA PRO A 149 6.61 13.10 4.76
C PRO A 149 5.36 13.60 4.03
N LEU A 150 5.13 14.91 4.14
CA LEU A 150 4.02 15.63 3.49
C LEU A 150 3.94 15.40 1.98
N SER A 151 5.09 15.18 1.32
CA SER A 151 5.16 14.94 -0.13
C SER A 151 4.41 13.68 -0.59
N VAL A 152 4.21 12.71 0.30
CA VAL A 152 3.46 11.49 0.01
C VAL A 152 1.96 11.73 0.07
N VAL A 153 1.53 12.61 0.97
CA VAL A 153 0.13 13.00 1.14
C VAL A 153 -0.36 13.84 -0.05
N THR A 154 0.51 14.64 -0.68
CA THR A 154 0.11 15.63 -1.70
C THR A 154 0.15 15.15 -3.14
N GLY A 155 0.38 13.85 -3.40
CA GLY A 155 0.34 13.27 -4.76
C GLY A 155 1.49 13.67 -5.70
N ASP A 156 2.39 14.58 -5.30
CA ASP A 156 3.57 15.01 -6.07
C ASP A 156 4.83 14.23 -5.69
N TRP A 157 4.75 12.92 -5.92
CA TRP A 157 5.84 11.96 -5.66
C TRP A 157 7.09 12.20 -6.51
N VAL A 158 6.96 12.91 -7.63
CA VAL A 158 7.97 12.95 -8.70
C VAL A 158 9.07 13.96 -8.41
N LEU A 159 8.73 15.11 -7.82
CA LEU A 159 9.66 16.24 -7.78
C LEU A 159 10.52 16.31 -6.50
N ARG A 160 10.17 15.62 -5.42
CA ARG A 160 10.81 15.90 -4.10
C ARG A 160 11.33 14.70 -3.30
N ILE A 161 10.98 13.46 -3.66
CA ILE A 161 11.47 12.27 -2.93
C ILE A 161 12.82 11.75 -3.46
N LEU A 162 13.17 12.07 -4.71
CA LEU A 162 14.51 11.77 -5.27
C LEU A 162 15.61 12.75 -4.83
N ALA A 163 15.26 13.86 -4.16
CA ALA A 163 16.21 14.88 -3.74
C ALA A 163 16.84 14.62 -2.36
N TRP A 164 16.40 13.58 -1.64
CA TRP A 164 16.93 13.27 -0.30
C TRP A 164 17.88 12.07 -0.38
N SER A 165 19.18 12.39 -0.39
CA SER A 165 20.27 11.40 -0.41
C SER A 165 20.52 10.73 0.94
N LYS A 166 19.80 11.11 2.00
CA LYS A 166 19.82 10.44 3.31
C LYS A 166 18.45 10.61 3.95
N SER A 167 17.97 9.54 4.58
CA SER A 167 16.82 9.48 5.51
C SER A 167 15.44 9.17 4.91
N ARG A 168 15.11 7.86 4.97
CA ARG A 168 13.91 7.32 5.64
C ARG A 168 12.60 8.04 5.29
N VAL A 169 12.16 7.90 4.05
CA VAL A 169 10.85 8.36 3.61
C VAL A 169 9.86 7.22 3.78
N LEU A 170 9.05 7.35 4.83
CA LEU A 170 7.81 6.64 5.10
C LEU A 170 7.92 5.14 5.24
N LEU A 171 7.61 4.65 6.43
CA LEU A 171 6.48 3.75 6.72
C LEU A 171 5.91 2.95 5.51
N LEU A 172 6.76 2.29 4.73
CA LEU A 172 6.42 1.05 4.05
C LEU A 172 6.12 0.09 5.20
N MET A 173 4.85 0.07 5.60
CA MET A 173 4.18 -1.18 5.89
C MET A 173 4.97 -2.05 6.84
N LEU A 174 5.12 -1.60 8.09
CA LEU A 174 5.70 -2.32 9.22
C LEU A 174 6.67 -3.42 8.78
N PHE A 175 7.95 -3.04 8.65
CA PHE A 175 9.12 -3.93 8.65
C PHE A 175 8.74 -5.38 8.35
N LEU A 176 8.91 -5.79 7.09
CA LEU A 176 9.34 -7.14 6.73
C LEU A 176 8.94 -8.20 7.76
N PHE A 177 7.88 -8.96 7.49
CA PHE A 177 7.95 -10.35 7.95
C PHE A 177 9.27 -10.97 7.47
#